data_AF-A0ABC8K8L4-F1
#
_entry.id   AF-A0ABC8K8L4-F1
#
_cell.length_a   1.000
_cell.length_b   1.000
_cell.length_c   1.000
_cell.angle_alpha   90.00
_cell.angle_beta   90.00
_cell.angle_gamma   90.00
#
_symmetry.space_group_name_H-M   'P 1'
#
loop_
_entity.id
_entity.type
_entity.pdbx_description
1 polymer ?
#
loop_
_entity_poly.entity_id
_entity_poly.type
_entity_poly.pdbx_seq_one_letter_code
_entity_poly.pdbx_strand_id
1 'polypeptide(L)'
;MGASDSTLLGGQERRGEVITTISERSEKVDPILENLKSLTVSRPILKSAPQGESSLTDILVRKALSSSSSSSKDTVDPQILVELFSVYREWQDNKAQDITNRQEDIENKIEVADALATKLLQRFNHSVSAMRTTSHHLSQVHGLQVELGELKGRLTEVINNCDSLCKRINSEGPESLSSTVTPFVLPPPDSVSTLSSKQDP
;
A
#
# COMPACT_ATOMS: atom_id res chain seq x y z
N MET A 1 4.61 35.36 0.73
CA MET A 1 3.48 36.16 0.23
C MET A 1 2.73 35.27 -0.75
N GLY A 2 1.58 34.70 -0.38
CA GLY A 2 0.22 35.19 -0.72
C GLY A 2 -0.34 34.30 -1.84
N ALA A 3 -1.13 33.25 -1.55
CA ALA A 3 -2.59 33.21 -1.41
C ALA A 3 -3.37 33.28 -2.75
N SER A 4 -4.05 32.16 -3.05
CA SER A 4 -5.34 31.91 -3.74
C SER A 4 -5.72 32.65 -5.03
N ASP A 5 -6.18 31.90 -6.04
CA ASP A 5 -7.61 31.79 -6.33
C ASP A 5 -7.95 30.59 -7.23
N SER A 6 -9.10 29.99 -6.91
CA SER A 6 -9.61 28.73 -7.42
C SER A 6 -10.90 29.02 -8.20
N THR A 7 -11.02 28.53 -9.43
CA THR A 7 -12.29 28.55 -10.19
C THR A 7 -12.61 27.12 -10.63
N LEU A 8 -13.54 26.48 -9.92
CA LEU A 8 -14.13 25.19 -10.26
C LEU A 8 -15.39 25.40 -11.11
N LEU A 9 -15.30 25.06 -12.40
CA LEU A 9 -16.41 24.68 -13.28
C LEU A 9 -15.96 23.36 -13.90
N GLY A 10 -16.53 22.21 -13.55
CA GLY A 10 -17.89 21.80 -13.92
C GLY A 10 -17.77 20.83 -15.09
N GLY A 11 -17.79 19.52 -14.82
CA GLY A 11 -17.63 18.50 -15.87
C GLY A 11 -17.24 17.12 -15.33
N GLN A 12 -18.22 16.46 -14.74
CA GLN A 12 -18.23 15.13 -14.15
C GLN A 12 -17.65 14.02 -15.05
N GLU A 13 -16.54 13.39 -14.62
CA GLU A 13 -16.29 11.95 -14.74
C GLU A 13 -14.99 11.53 -14.03
N ARG A 14 -15.04 11.42 -12.70
CA ARG A 14 -14.10 10.61 -11.92
C ARG A 14 -14.83 9.94 -10.76
N ARG A 15 -14.92 8.61 -10.82
CA ARG A 15 -15.12 7.74 -9.65
C ARG A 15 -13.93 7.95 -8.71
N GLY A 16 -14.13 8.76 -7.68
CA GLY A 16 -13.30 8.82 -6.49
C GLY A 16 -14.24 8.77 -5.29
N GLU A 17 -13.92 7.94 -4.31
CA GLU A 17 -14.62 7.88 -3.03
C GLU A 17 -14.61 9.27 -2.39
N VAL A 18 -15.75 9.95 -2.49
CA VAL A 18 -16.07 11.12 -1.70
C VAL A 18 -16.48 10.59 -0.33
N ILE A 19 -15.79 11.01 0.73
CA ILE A 19 -16.20 10.74 2.11
C ILE A 19 -17.52 11.48 2.33
N THR A 20 -18.64 10.78 2.19
CA THR A 20 -19.96 11.26 2.57
C THR A 20 -20.09 11.19 4.08
N THR A 21 -19.91 12.33 4.75
CA THR A 21 -20.32 12.50 6.14
C THR A 21 -21.85 12.46 6.20
N ILE A 22 -22.39 11.40 6.82
CA ILE A 22 -23.83 11.21 7.04
C ILE A 22 -24.31 12.30 7.99
N SER A 23 -24.93 13.36 7.46
CA SER A 23 -25.45 14.50 8.25
C SER A 23 -26.86 14.25 8.82
N GLU A 24 -27.52 13.16 8.44
CA GLU A 24 -28.86 12.85 8.91
C GLU A 24 -28.84 11.51 9.65
N ARG A 25 -28.92 11.56 10.99
CA ARG A 25 -29.37 10.41 11.76
C ARG A 25 -30.84 10.23 11.42
N SER A 26 -31.20 9.15 10.74
CA SER A 26 -32.60 8.81 10.55
C SER A 26 -33.27 8.72 11.91
N GLU A 27 -34.33 9.52 12.10
CA GLU A 27 -35.25 9.44 13.22
C GLU A 27 -36.14 8.20 13.06
N LYS A 28 -35.53 7.06 12.76
CA LYS A 28 -36.20 5.77 12.72
C LYS A 28 -35.83 5.11 14.03
N VAL A 29 -36.71 5.27 15.02
CA VAL A 29 -36.62 4.56 16.29
C VAL A 29 -36.51 3.07 15.94
N ASP A 30 -35.45 2.44 16.43
CA ASP A 30 -35.19 1.02 16.21
C ASP A 30 -36.46 0.24 16.60
N PRO A 31 -37.04 -0.58 15.69
CA PRO A 31 -38.24 -1.35 16.00
C PRO A 31 -38.05 -2.24 17.23
N ILE A 32 -36.82 -2.62 17.57
CA ILE A 32 -36.48 -3.34 18.80
C ILE A 32 -36.66 -2.43 20.02
N LEU A 33 -36.23 -1.17 19.95
CA LEU A 33 -36.43 -0.19 21.03
C LEU A 33 -37.91 0.13 21.28
N GLU A 34 -38.75 0.19 20.25
CA GLU A 34 -40.20 0.32 20.42
C GLU A 34 -40.81 -0.91 21.09
N ASN A 35 -40.41 -2.11 20.68
CA ASN A 35 -40.87 -3.35 21.30
C ASN A 35 -40.41 -3.49 22.76
N LEU A 36 -39.20 -3.03 23.10
CA LEU A 36 -38.72 -3.03 24.47
C LEU A 36 -39.48 -2.02 25.34
N LYS A 37 -39.89 -0.88 24.78
CA LYS A 37 -40.72 0.13 25.48
C LYS A 37 -42.17 -0.32 25.67
N SER A 38 -42.70 -1.18 24.81
CA SER A 38 -44.06 -1.71 24.90
C SER A 38 -44.19 -2.91 25.86
N LEU A 39 -43.07 -3.51 26.27
CA LEU A 39 -43.06 -4.57 27.27
C LEU A 39 -43.46 -4.02 28.64
N THR A 40 -44.63 -4.45 29.11
CA THR A 40 -45.07 -4.20 30.48
C THR A 40 -44.35 -5.15 31.43
N VAL A 41 -43.64 -4.59 32.42
CA VAL A 41 -43.00 -5.38 33.47
C VAL A 41 -44.09 -6.18 34.19
N SER A 42 -44.12 -7.48 33.92
CA SER A 42 -45.04 -8.40 34.55
C SER A 42 -44.77 -8.42 36.05
N ARG A 43 -45.83 -8.47 36.86
CA ARG A 43 -45.67 -8.54 38.32
C ARG A 43 -44.78 -9.73 38.66
N PRO A 44 -43.75 -9.55 39.52
CA PRO A 44 -42.84 -10.63 39.86
C PRO A 44 -43.65 -11.82 40.41
N ILE A 45 -43.42 -12.99 39.81
CA ILE A 45 -44.11 -14.24 40.17
C ILE A 45 -43.78 -14.60 41.63
N LEU A 46 -42.59 -14.21 42.09
CA LEU A 46 -42.12 -14.39 43.46
C LEU A 46 -42.47 -13.15 44.30
N LYS A 47 -43.50 -13.27 45.15
CA LYS A 47 -43.89 -12.23 46.12
C LYS A 47 -42.90 -12.05 47.27
N SER A 48 -41.82 -12.83 47.32
CA SER A 48 -40.78 -12.77 48.35
C SER A 48 -39.42 -13.08 47.75
N ALA A 49 -38.40 -12.32 48.15
CA ALA A 49 -37.01 -12.60 47.80
C ALA A 49 -36.61 -14.01 48.26
N PRO A 50 -35.85 -14.79 47.46
CA PRO A 50 -35.28 -16.04 47.93
C PRO A 50 -34.36 -15.74 49.12
N GLN A 51 -34.68 -16.29 50.29
CA GLN A 51 -33.76 -16.24 51.42
C GLN A 51 -32.53 -17.07 51.09
N GLY A 52 -31.41 -16.41 50.85
CA GLY A 52 -30.09 -17.01 50.77
C GLY A 52 -29.51 -17.08 49.35
N GLU A 53 -28.33 -16.48 49.23
CA GLU A 53 -27.34 -16.72 48.19
C GLU A 53 -27.13 -18.24 48.00
N SER A 54 -27.76 -18.82 46.99
CA SER A 54 -27.51 -20.21 46.61
C SER A 54 -27.16 -20.29 45.14
N SER A 55 -26.02 -20.92 44.88
CA SER A 55 -25.49 -21.18 43.55
C SER A 55 -26.53 -21.92 42.70
N LEU A 56 -26.59 -21.65 41.39
CA LEU A 56 -27.49 -22.33 40.45
C LEU A 56 -27.36 -23.86 40.53
N THR A 57 -26.16 -24.37 40.83
CA THR A 57 -25.93 -25.80 41.07
C THR A 57 -26.62 -26.31 42.33
N ASP A 58 -26.63 -25.52 43.42
CA ASP A 58 -27.32 -25.85 44.67
C ASP A 58 -28.84 -25.77 44.54
N ILE A 59 -29.36 -25.03 43.57
CA ILE A 59 -30.80 -24.93 43.28
C ILE A 59 -31.26 -26.14 42.46
N LEU A 60 -30.45 -26.58 41.48
CA LEU A 60 -30.75 -27.74 40.63
C LEU A 60 -30.67 -29.08 41.40
N VAL A 61 -29.72 -29.21 42.33
CA VAL A 61 -29.50 -30.46 43.08
C VAL A 61 -30.52 -30.66 44.21
N ARG A 62 -31.16 -29.58 44.71
CA ARG A 62 -32.04 -29.64 45.89
C ARG A 62 -33.45 -30.16 45.65
N LYS A 63 -33.62 -31.10 44.70
CA LYS A 63 -34.67 -32.12 44.66
C LYS A 63 -35.93 -31.77 45.46
N ALA A 64 -36.98 -31.36 44.75
CA ALA A 64 -38.35 -31.11 45.19
C ALA A 64 -38.86 -32.04 46.33
N LEU A 65 -38.37 -31.83 47.54
CA LEU A 65 -38.76 -32.54 48.75
C LEU A 65 -38.94 -31.46 49.81
N SER A 66 -40.21 -31.24 50.14
CA SER A 66 -40.74 -30.39 51.22
C SER A 66 -41.30 -29.03 50.77
N SER A 67 -42.47 -29.05 50.14
CA SER A 67 -43.71 -28.55 50.76
C SER A 67 -44.91 -28.75 49.81
N SER A 68 -45.87 -29.56 50.26
CA SER A 68 -47.05 -29.99 49.49
C SER A 68 -48.13 -28.91 49.35
N SER A 69 -48.89 -29.06 48.25
CA SER A 69 -50.30 -28.66 48.06
C SER A 69 -50.59 -27.30 47.40
N SER A 70 -50.37 -27.24 46.09
CA SER A 70 -51.33 -26.64 45.13
C SER A 70 -51.05 -27.20 43.73
N SER A 71 -52.07 -27.81 43.13
CA SER A 71 -52.19 -28.19 41.71
C SER A 71 -50.97 -28.84 41.04
N SER A 72 -51.07 -30.16 40.85
CA SER A 72 -50.40 -30.87 39.77
C SER A 72 -50.36 -30.04 38.48
N LYS A 73 -49.16 -29.84 37.91
CA LYS A 73 -48.84 -29.90 36.45
C LYS A 73 -47.65 -29.07 35.96
N ASP A 74 -46.92 -28.32 36.79
CA ASP A 74 -45.86 -27.42 36.27
C ASP A 74 -44.42 -27.90 36.56
N THR A 75 -44.20 -29.21 36.64
CA THR A 75 -42.84 -29.77 36.73
C THR A 75 -42.45 -30.30 35.35
N VAL A 76 -41.49 -29.63 34.70
CA VAL A 76 -40.97 -30.02 33.39
C VAL A 76 -40.43 -31.45 33.48
N ASP A 77 -40.85 -32.31 32.54
CA ASP A 77 -40.40 -33.69 32.49
C ASP A 77 -38.86 -33.73 32.32
N PRO A 78 -38.11 -34.37 33.25
CA PRO A 78 -36.66 -34.46 33.16
C PRO A 78 -36.17 -35.11 31.87
N GLN A 79 -36.96 -35.99 31.24
CA GLN A 79 -36.58 -36.60 29.96
C GLN A 79 -36.56 -35.58 28.82
N ILE A 80 -37.56 -34.71 28.76
CA ILE A 80 -37.64 -33.60 27.79
C ILE A 80 -36.49 -32.62 28.02
N LEU A 81 -36.10 -32.39 29.27
CA LEU A 81 -34.99 -31.51 29.62
C LEU A 81 -33.65 -32.06 29.08
N VAL A 82 -33.41 -33.37 29.23
CA VAL A 82 -32.21 -34.04 28.70
C VAL A 82 -32.18 -34.00 27.18
N GLU A 83 -33.32 -34.26 26.53
CA GLU A 83 -33.44 -34.18 25.08
C GLU A 83 -33.14 -32.75 24.57
N LEU A 84 -33.72 -31.73 25.21
CA LEU A 84 -33.45 -30.33 24.88
C LEU A 84 -31.96 -29.98 25.03
N PHE A 85 -31.31 -30.44 26.10
CA PHE A 85 -29.87 -30.25 26.28
C PHE A 85 -29.05 -30.99 25.23
N SER A 86 -29.46 -32.19 24.80
CA SER A 86 -28.77 -32.89 23.71
C SER A 86 -28.88 -32.15 22.38
N VAL A 87 -30.08 -31.67 22.03
CA VAL A 87 -30.32 -30.90 20.80
C VAL A 87 -29.55 -29.58 20.84
N TYR A 88 -29.52 -28.91 21.99
CA TYR A 88 -28.75 -27.69 22.17
C TYR A 88 -27.24 -27.94 22.04
N ARG A 89 -26.73 -29.03 22.62
CA ARG A 89 -25.30 -29.41 22.52
C ARG A 89 -24.91 -29.72 21.09
N GLU A 90 -25.70 -30.51 20.38
CA GLU A 90 -25.48 -30.79 18.96
C GLU A 90 -25.49 -29.50 18.13
N TRP A 91 -26.44 -28.60 18.39
CA TRP A 91 -26.47 -27.30 17.73
C TRP A 91 -25.22 -26.46 18.03
N GLN A 92 -24.75 -26.44 19.28
CA GLN A 92 -23.53 -25.75 19.67
C GLN A 92 -22.30 -26.31 18.95
N ASP A 93 -22.16 -27.64 18.91
CA ASP A 93 -21.04 -28.32 18.26
C ASP A 93 -21.04 -28.03 16.75
N ASN A 94 -22.21 -28.11 16.11
CA ASN A 94 -22.37 -27.75 14.70
C ASN A 94 -22.01 -26.28 14.43
N LYS A 95 -22.39 -25.36 15.33
CA LYS A 95 -22.02 -23.95 15.18
C LYS A 95 -20.54 -23.70 15.39
N ALA A 96 -19.90 -24.38 16.34
CA ALA A 96 -18.47 -24.30 16.55
C ALA A 96 -17.69 -24.81 15.33
N GLN A 97 -18.16 -25.90 14.72
CA GLN A 97 -17.55 -26.43 13.49
C GLN A 97 -17.69 -25.46 12.31
N ASP A 98 -18.88 -24.88 12.11
CA ASP A 98 -19.13 -23.89 11.06
C ASP A 98 -18.23 -22.65 11.19
N ILE A 99 -18.07 -22.13 12.42
CA ILE A 99 -17.16 -21.03 12.72
C ILE A 99 -15.71 -21.43 12.41
N THR A 100 -15.29 -22.62 12.82
CA THR A 100 -13.91 -23.10 12.60
C THR A 100 -13.60 -23.21 11.11
N ASN A 101 -14.49 -23.83 10.33
CA ASN A 101 -14.34 -23.95 8.87
C ASN A 101 -14.31 -22.57 8.20
N ARG A 102 -15.16 -21.63 8.65
CA ARG A 102 -15.18 -20.26 8.14
C ARG A 102 -13.87 -19.52 8.43
N GLN A 103 -13.32 -19.71 9.63
CA GLN A 103 -12.07 -19.09 10.05
C GLN A 103 -10.89 -19.61 9.22
N GLU A 104 -10.84 -20.92 8.96
CA GLU A 104 -9.83 -21.55 8.10
C GLU A 104 -9.89 -21.01 6.65
N ASP A 105 -11.09 -20.87 6.06
CA ASP A 105 -11.25 -20.25 4.73
C ASP A 105 -10.73 -18.81 4.70
N ILE A 106 -11.02 -18.03 5.74
CA ILE A 106 -10.56 -16.64 5.85
C ILE A 106 -9.03 -16.58 5.96
N GLU A 107 -8.43 -17.43 6.81
CA GLU A 107 -6.98 -17.50 6.98
C GLU A 107 -6.27 -17.85 5.67
N ASN A 108 -6.73 -18.89 4.97
CA ASN A 108 -6.20 -19.27 3.65
C ASN A 108 -6.27 -18.12 2.64
N LYS A 109 -7.38 -17.36 2.63
CA LYS A 109 -7.53 -16.19 1.73
C LYS A 109 -6.60 -15.05 2.11
N ILE A 110 -6.35 -14.84 3.40
CA ILE A 110 -5.39 -13.83 3.89
C ILE A 110 -3.97 -14.20 3.46
N GLU A 111 -3.56 -15.47 3.61
CA GLU A 111 -2.25 -15.94 3.18
C GLU A 111 -2.01 -15.73 1.68
N VAL A 112 -3.00 -16.09 0.86
CA VAL A 112 -2.93 -15.88 -0.59
C VAL A 112 -2.85 -14.39 -0.94
N ALA A 113 -3.63 -13.55 -0.26
CA ALA A 113 -3.61 -12.10 -0.47
C ALA A 113 -2.25 -11.49 -0.09
N ASP A 114 -1.65 -11.91 1.01
CA ASP A 114 -0.33 -11.45 1.47
C ASP A 114 0.79 -11.87 0.50
N ALA A 115 0.77 -13.14 0.05
CA ALA A 115 1.70 -13.64 -0.94
C ALA A 115 1.60 -12.88 -2.28
N LEU A 116 0.39 -12.53 -2.70
CA LEU A 116 0.16 -11.72 -3.90
C LEU A 116 0.63 -10.27 -3.71
N ALA A 117 0.33 -9.65 -2.57
CA ALA A 117 0.75 -8.29 -2.26
C ALA A 117 2.28 -8.15 -2.28
N THR A 118 2.98 -9.12 -1.67
CA THR A 118 4.45 -9.16 -1.66
C THR A 118 5.02 -9.31 -3.07
N LYS A 119 4.46 -10.20 -3.89
CA LYS A 119 4.88 -10.36 -5.30
C LYS A 119 4.64 -9.11 -6.13
N LEU A 120 3.52 -8.43 -5.92
CA LEU A 120 3.18 -7.18 -6.61
C LEU A 120 4.18 -6.08 -6.25
N LEU A 121 4.47 -5.91 -4.96
CA LEU A 121 5.45 -4.94 -4.47
C LEU A 121 6.85 -5.21 -5.05
N GLN A 122 7.28 -6.48 -5.07
CA GLN A 122 8.57 -6.86 -5.66
C GLN A 122 8.65 -6.48 -7.14
N ARG A 123 7.61 -6.77 -7.94
CA ARG A 123 7.58 -6.38 -9.36
C ARG A 123 7.57 -4.88 -9.55
N PHE A 124 6.82 -4.15 -8.72
CA PHE A 124 6.80 -2.69 -8.77
C PHE A 124 8.18 -2.10 -8.51
N ASN A 125 8.87 -2.56 -7.47
CA ASN A 125 10.22 -2.11 -7.14
C ASN A 125 11.23 -2.41 -8.24
N HIS A 126 11.14 -3.61 -8.85
CA HIS A 126 11.98 -3.94 -9.99
C HIS A 126 11.71 -3.02 -11.19
N SER A 127 10.43 -2.77 -11.52
CA SER A 127 10.03 -1.87 -12.59
C SER A 127 10.54 -0.43 -12.35
N VAL A 128 10.36 0.10 -11.15
CA VAL A 128 10.85 1.42 -10.76
C VAL A 128 12.38 1.51 -10.87
N SER A 129 13.10 0.46 -10.44
CA SER A 129 14.55 0.40 -10.60
C SER A 129 14.96 0.41 -12.07
N ALA A 130 14.32 -0.40 -12.91
CA ALA A 130 14.59 -0.45 -14.35
C ALA A 130 14.30 0.91 -15.01
N MET A 131 13.18 1.55 -14.68
CA MET A 131 12.84 2.89 -15.16
C MET A 131 13.87 3.94 -14.74
N ARG A 132 14.35 3.89 -13.50
CA ARG A 132 15.38 4.81 -13.00
C ARG A 132 16.69 4.63 -13.79
N THR A 133 17.09 3.39 -14.06
CA THR A 133 18.27 3.09 -14.88
C THR A 133 18.11 3.62 -16.31
N THR A 134 16.97 3.35 -16.96
CA THR A 134 16.69 3.87 -18.31
C THR A 134 16.67 5.40 -18.33
N SER A 135 16.05 6.04 -17.35
CA SER A 135 16.04 7.50 -17.22
C SER A 135 17.45 8.07 -17.07
N HIS A 136 18.31 7.41 -16.29
CA HIS A 136 19.70 7.80 -16.15
C HIS A 136 20.45 7.69 -17.48
N HIS A 137 20.32 6.58 -18.21
CA HIS A 137 20.94 6.44 -19.53
C HIS A 137 20.44 7.50 -20.52
N LEU A 138 19.13 7.78 -20.56
CA LEU A 138 18.56 8.82 -21.42
C LEU A 138 19.08 10.22 -21.05
N SER A 139 19.33 10.49 -19.76
CA SER A 139 19.92 11.77 -19.36
C SER A 139 21.34 11.97 -19.91
N GLN A 140 22.10 10.88 -20.06
CA GLN A 140 23.45 10.93 -20.66
C GLN A 140 23.42 11.14 -22.17
N VAL A 141 22.37 10.70 -22.87
CA VAL A 141 22.22 10.87 -24.32
C VAL A 141 22.26 12.35 -24.71
N HIS A 142 21.67 13.23 -23.90
CA HIS A 142 21.72 14.67 -24.17
C HIS A 142 23.16 15.21 -24.17
N GLY A 143 23.99 14.78 -23.21
CA GLY A 143 25.41 15.14 -23.16
C GLY A 143 26.16 14.70 -24.42
N LEU A 144 26.00 13.44 -24.81
CA LEU A 144 26.60 12.91 -26.04
C LEU A 144 26.13 13.64 -27.30
N GLN A 145 24.86 14.05 -27.36
CA GLN A 145 24.32 14.82 -28.48
C GLN A 145 25.01 16.18 -28.61
N VAL A 146 25.31 16.84 -27.49
CA VAL A 146 26.03 18.12 -27.47
C VAL A 146 27.47 17.93 -27.94
N GLU A 147 28.19 16.95 -27.39
CA GLU A 147 29.57 16.64 -27.79
C GLU A 147 29.69 16.30 -29.28
N LEU A 148 28.74 15.52 -29.81
CA LEU A 148 28.66 15.21 -31.24
C LEU A 148 28.44 16.47 -32.09
N GLY A 149 27.62 17.41 -31.61
CA GLY A 149 27.38 18.69 -32.25
C GLY A 149 28.65 19.55 -32.30
N GLU A 150 29.39 19.64 -31.19
CA GLU A 150 30.65 20.36 -31.12
C GLU A 150 31.70 19.76 -32.06
N LEU A 151 31.86 18.43 -32.03
CA LEU A 151 32.80 17.71 -32.89
C LEU A 151 32.48 17.94 -34.38
N LYS A 152 31.19 17.89 -34.74
CA LYS A 152 30.74 18.21 -36.10
C LYS A 152 31.08 19.65 -36.49
N GLY A 153 30.94 20.61 -35.57
CA GLY A 153 31.34 22.00 -35.75
C GLY A 153 32.83 22.12 -36.07
N ARG A 154 33.68 21.54 -35.23
CA ARG A 154 35.15 21.51 -35.42
C ARG A 154 35.55 20.85 -36.73
N LEU A 155 34.94 19.73 -37.09
CA LEU A 155 35.20 19.05 -38.36
C LEU A 155 34.84 19.94 -39.56
N THR A 156 33.70 20.63 -39.48
CA THR A 156 33.27 21.57 -40.53
C THR A 156 34.26 22.73 -40.67
N GLU A 157 34.77 23.25 -39.55
CA GLU A 157 35.81 24.28 -39.55
C GLU A 157 37.11 23.78 -40.20
N VAL A 158 37.57 22.57 -39.85
CA VAL A 158 38.77 21.97 -40.44
C VAL A 158 38.59 21.76 -41.94
N ILE A 159 37.44 21.25 -42.39
CA ILE A 159 37.14 21.07 -43.82
C ILE A 159 37.16 22.43 -44.54
N ASN A 160 36.51 23.45 -43.98
CA ASN A 160 36.50 24.79 -44.56
C ASN A 160 37.90 25.42 -44.59
N ASN A 161 38.73 25.17 -43.57
CA ASN A 161 40.12 25.60 -43.53
C ASN A 161 40.94 24.92 -44.63
N CYS A 162 40.81 23.58 -44.77
CA CYS A 162 41.42 22.81 -45.86
C CYS A 162 40.96 23.31 -47.23
N ASP A 163 39.67 23.57 -47.44
CA ASP A 163 39.15 24.11 -48.70
C ASP A 163 39.72 25.50 -49.02
N SER A 164 39.84 26.36 -47.99
CA SER A 164 40.44 27.68 -48.12
C SER A 164 41.93 27.59 -48.44
N LEU A 165 42.62 26.61 -47.85
CA LEU A 165 44.01 26.30 -48.14
C LEU A 165 44.19 25.81 -49.58
N CYS A 166 43.38 24.85 -50.03
CA CYS A 166 43.36 24.35 -51.40
C CYS A 166 43.11 25.47 -52.42
N LYS A 167 42.13 26.35 -52.15
CA LYS A 167 41.85 27.51 -53.01
C LYS A 167 43.05 28.45 -53.11
N ARG A 168 43.72 28.73 -51.98
CA ARG A 168 44.91 29.59 -51.93
C ARG A 168 46.10 28.99 -52.68
N ILE A 169 46.35 27.69 -52.52
CA ILE A 169 47.39 26.97 -53.27
C ILE A 169 47.10 27.07 -54.78
N ASN A 170 45.84 26.89 -55.20
CA ASN A 170 45.46 26.99 -56.60
C ASN A 170 45.61 28.41 -57.18
N SER A 171 45.42 29.46 -56.38
CA SER A 171 45.50 30.85 -56.85
C SER A 171 46.90 31.47 -56.76
N GLU A 172 47.63 31.21 -55.68
CA GLU A 172 48.91 31.87 -55.35
C GLU A 172 50.13 30.94 -55.51
N GLY A 173 49.91 29.63 -55.67
CA GLY A 173 50.97 28.63 -55.66
C GLY A 173 51.42 28.23 -54.25
N PRO A 174 52.17 27.11 -54.11
CA PRO A 174 52.58 26.57 -52.81
C PRO A 174 53.59 27.45 -52.05
N GLU A 175 54.31 28.34 -52.76
CA GLU A 175 55.34 29.21 -52.19
C GLU A 175 54.79 30.25 -51.20
N SER A 176 53.50 30.61 -51.29
CA SER A 176 52.84 31.52 -50.33
C SER A 176 52.84 30.92 -48.90
N LEU A 177 52.77 29.59 -48.79
CA LEU A 177 52.71 28.87 -47.52
C LEU A 177 54.09 28.75 -46.82
N SER A 178 55.19 28.82 -47.57
CA SER A 178 56.54 28.71 -47.00
C SER A 178 56.89 29.88 -46.08
N SER A 179 56.24 31.04 -46.25
CA SER A 179 56.38 32.19 -45.35
C SER A 179 55.57 32.08 -44.05
N THR A 180 54.53 31.23 -44.01
CA THR A 180 53.60 31.12 -42.87
C THR A 180 53.98 30.00 -41.90
N VAL A 181 54.73 28.99 -42.37
CA VAL A 181 55.19 27.88 -41.53
C VAL A 181 56.42 28.33 -40.74
N THR A 182 56.24 28.58 -39.44
CA THR A 182 57.38 28.53 -38.50
C THR A 182 57.70 27.05 -38.25
N PRO A 183 58.94 26.60 -38.47
CA PRO A 183 59.30 25.21 -38.21
C PRO A 183 59.12 24.90 -36.73
N PHE A 184 58.47 23.77 -36.43
CA PHE A 184 58.35 23.27 -35.06
C PHE A 184 59.75 23.00 -34.49
N VAL A 185 60.22 23.87 -33.60
CA VAL A 185 61.44 23.65 -32.82
C VAL A 185 61.05 22.76 -31.63
N LEU A 186 61.46 21.50 -31.68
CA LEU A 186 61.45 20.61 -30.52
C LEU A 186 62.43 21.15 -29.47
N PRO A 187 62.02 21.35 -28.20
CA PRO A 187 62.95 21.68 -27.14
C PRO A 187 63.92 20.50 -26.89
N PRO A 188 65.21 20.77 -26.63
CA PRO A 188 66.20 19.73 -26.40
C PRO A 188 65.86 18.89 -25.15
N PRO A 189 66.19 17.59 -25.15
CA PRO A 189 65.80 16.65 -24.12
C PRO A 189 66.69 16.76 -22.88
N ASP A 190 66.66 17.88 -22.16
CA ASP A 190 67.35 18.02 -20.88
C ASP A 190 66.55 18.90 -19.91
N SER A 191 65.47 18.34 -19.37
CA SER A 191 64.87 18.75 -18.09
C SER A 191 63.97 17.64 -17.55
N VAL A 192 64.56 16.46 -17.35
CA VAL A 192 64.00 15.47 -16.41
C VAL A 192 64.32 15.97 -15.01
N SER A 193 63.52 16.90 -14.51
CA SER A 193 63.50 17.19 -13.07
C SER A 193 62.72 16.09 -12.37
N THR A 194 63.51 15.17 -11.83
CA THR A 194 63.13 14.22 -10.79
C THR A 194 62.54 14.98 -9.61
N LEU A 195 61.29 14.70 -9.24
CA LEU A 195 60.78 14.98 -7.89
C LEU A 195 59.67 13.99 -7.53
N SER A 196 60.16 12.85 -7.03
CA SER A 196 59.73 12.14 -5.82
C SER A 196 58.26 12.19 -5.40
N SER A 197 57.67 10.99 -5.39
CA SER A 197 56.82 10.41 -4.34
C SER A 197 56.16 11.36 -3.34
N LYS A 198 54.82 11.36 -3.33
CA LYS A 198 54.10 11.18 -2.07
C LYS A 198 52.81 10.41 -2.27
N GLN A 199 52.76 9.31 -1.55
CA GLN A 199 51.73 8.31 -1.50
C GLN A 199 50.93 8.50 -0.19
N ASP A 200 49.62 8.28 -0.30
CA ASP A 200 48.60 7.97 0.72
C ASP A 200 48.11 9.07 1.69
N PRO A 201 46.91 8.92 2.28
CA PRO A 201 45.96 7.78 2.21
C PRO A 201 44.60 8.07 1.57
#